data_AF-A0A7W6NVZ5-F1
#
_entry.id   AF-A0A7W6NVZ5-F1
#
_cell.length_a   1.000
_cell.length_b   1.000
_cell.length_c   1.000
_cell.angle_alpha   90.00
_cell.angle_beta   90.00
_cell.angle_gamma   90.00
#
_symmetry.space_group_name_H-M   'P 1'
#
loop_
_entity.id
_entity.type
_entity.pdbx_description
1 polymer ?
#
loop_
_entity_poly.entity_id
_entity_poly.type
_entity_poly.pdbx_seq_one_letter_code
_entity_poly.pdbx_strand_id
1 'polypeptide(L)'
;MHLLLGMALLGASFVQDDPICADVRRLSAAIAEPGGYEALRKSDFVPHLPMSCHRGAEGYFCHRTLLPAEITHETMAARIAACLPGATIAPGAKWPGLERAVVTGGGLVFDLEESGSERAHVGRILQIEMRPAPKP
;
A
#
# COMPACT_ATOMS: atom_id res chain seq x y z
N MET A 1 40.74 8.10 -30.19
CA MET A 1 40.38 7.47 -28.90
C MET A 1 38.86 7.53 -28.78
N HIS A 2 38.22 6.36 -28.68
CA HIS A 2 36.80 6.17 -28.94
C HIS A 2 35.89 6.66 -27.80
N LEU A 3 34.78 7.29 -28.19
CA LEU A 3 33.61 7.55 -27.36
C LEU A 3 33.03 6.24 -26.81
N LEU A 4 32.79 6.17 -25.51
CA LEU A 4 31.89 5.18 -24.91
C LEU A 4 30.73 5.92 -24.25
N LEU A 5 29.72 6.23 -25.07
CA LEU A 5 28.34 6.41 -24.63
C LEU A 5 27.73 5.00 -24.55
N GLY A 6 27.38 4.53 -23.35
CA GLY A 6 26.89 3.17 -23.14
C GLY A 6 25.77 3.10 -22.11
N MET A 7 24.54 3.14 -22.63
CA MET A 7 23.25 2.70 -22.08
C MET A 7 23.26 1.92 -20.75
N ALA A 8 22.46 2.41 -19.79
CA ALA A 8 21.79 1.58 -18.78
C ALA A 8 20.51 2.29 -18.27
N LEU A 9 19.47 2.37 -19.09
CA LEU A 9 18.13 2.82 -18.70
C LEU A 9 17.08 1.86 -19.28
N LEU A 10 17.10 0.60 -18.81
CA LEU A 10 16.10 -0.41 -19.15
C LEU A 10 15.74 -1.16 -17.86
N GLY A 11 14.68 -0.71 -17.18
CA GLY A 11 14.22 -1.41 -15.97
C GLY A 11 12.95 -0.89 -15.28
N ALA A 12 12.21 0.08 -15.83
CA ALA A 12 11.12 0.73 -15.08
C ALA A 12 9.72 0.65 -15.72
N SER A 13 9.49 -0.19 -16.73
CA SER A 13 8.25 -0.15 -17.52
C SER A 13 7.11 -1.07 -17.06
N PHE A 14 7.27 -1.88 -16.00
CA PHE A 14 6.24 -2.85 -15.59
C PHE A 14 5.28 -2.38 -14.48
N VAL A 15 5.40 -1.14 -13.99
CA VAL A 15 4.58 -0.61 -12.87
C VAL A 15 3.46 0.34 -13.35
N GLN A 16 3.36 0.58 -14.67
CA GLN A 16 2.47 1.62 -15.19
C GLN A 16 1.00 1.19 -15.32
N ASP A 17 0.70 -0.10 -15.47
CA ASP A 17 -0.69 -0.59 -15.63
C ASP A 17 -1.27 -1.24 -14.35
N ASP A 18 -0.59 -1.13 -13.21
CA ASP A 18 -1.12 -1.62 -11.95
C ASP A 18 -2.15 -0.62 -11.37
N PRO A 19 -3.45 -0.95 -11.31
CA PRO A 19 -4.47 -0.05 -10.74
C PRO A 19 -4.20 0.26 -9.26
N ILE A 20 -3.57 -0.65 -8.52
CA ILE A 20 -3.16 -0.40 -7.12
C ILE A 20 -2.14 0.72 -7.08
N CYS A 21 -1.12 0.68 -7.94
CA CYS A 21 -0.12 1.73 -7.95
C CYS A 21 -0.67 3.06 -8.45
N ALA A 22 -1.64 3.07 -9.36
CA ALA A 22 -2.31 4.31 -9.77
C ALA A 22 -2.98 5.00 -8.57
N ASP A 23 -3.70 4.24 -7.75
CA ASP A 23 -4.42 4.78 -6.59
C ASP A 23 -3.47 5.16 -5.44
N VAL A 24 -2.46 4.34 -5.17
CA VAL A 24 -1.43 4.65 -4.16
C VAL A 24 -0.68 5.94 -4.54
N ARG A 25 -0.32 6.12 -5.81
CA ARG A 25 0.31 7.36 -6.29
C ARG A 25 -0.65 8.55 -6.24
N ARG A 26 -1.93 8.35 -6.54
CA ARG A 26 -2.96 9.40 -6.43
C ARG A 26 -3.13 9.89 -4.99
N LEU A 27 -3.17 8.96 -4.02
CA LEU A 27 -3.17 9.28 -2.60
C LEU A 27 -1.92 10.08 -2.20
N SER A 28 -0.74 9.64 -2.64
CA SER A 28 0.52 10.32 -2.34
C SER A 28 0.58 11.74 -2.93
N ALA A 29 0.17 11.90 -4.18
CA ALA A 29 0.09 13.21 -4.83
C ALA A 29 -0.88 14.15 -4.09
N ALA A 30 -2.01 13.64 -3.63
CA ALA A 30 -2.98 14.43 -2.86
C ALA A 30 -2.43 14.89 -1.50
N ILE A 31 -1.51 14.14 -0.87
CA ILE A 31 -0.85 14.56 0.37
C ILE A 31 0.15 15.70 0.16
N ALA A 32 0.80 15.75 -1.00
CA ALA A 32 1.76 16.81 -1.31
C ALA A 32 1.09 18.20 -1.40
N GLU A 33 -0.21 18.25 -1.70
CA GLU A 33 -0.98 19.48 -1.80
C GLU A 33 -1.66 19.85 -0.46
N PRO A 34 -1.59 21.11 -0.01
CA PRO A 34 -2.31 21.57 1.17
C PRO A 34 -3.81 21.26 1.09
N GLY A 35 -4.29 20.37 1.96
CA GLY A 35 -5.70 19.94 2.00
C GLY A 35 -6.11 18.96 0.89
N GLY A 36 -5.21 18.59 -0.03
CA GLY A 36 -5.52 17.73 -1.17
C GLY A 36 -6.01 16.34 -0.75
N TYR A 37 -5.41 15.75 0.29
CA TYR A 37 -5.82 14.45 0.81
C TYR A 37 -7.26 14.46 1.34
N GLU A 38 -7.64 15.48 2.08
CA GLU A 38 -9.00 15.61 2.62
C GLU A 38 -10.02 15.91 1.49
N ALA A 39 -9.64 16.70 0.49
CA ALA A 39 -10.45 16.91 -0.70
C ALA A 39 -10.68 15.60 -1.47
N LEU A 40 -9.62 14.80 -1.65
CA LEU A 40 -9.72 13.49 -2.29
C LEU A 40 -10.62 12.53 -1.47
N ARG A 41 -10.51 12.52 -0.14
CA ARG A 41 -11.39 11.72 0.72
C ARG A 41 -12.86 12.11 0.65
N LYS A 42 -13.17 13.39 0.43
CA LYS A 42 -14.54 13.89 0.26
C LYS A 42 -15.12 13.61 -1.13
N SER A 43 -14.29 13.25 -2.10
CA SER A 43 -14.75 12.83 -3.43
C SER A 43 -15.33 11.40 -3.42
N ASP A 44 -15.64 10.85 -4.58
CA ASP A 44 -16.03 9.45 -4.77
C ASP A 44 -14.84 8.48 -4.80
N PHE A 45 -13.61 8.96 -4.61
CA PHE A 45 -12.41 8.14 -4.65
C PHE A 45 -12.36 7.08 -3.53
N VAL A 46 -12.20 5.82 -3.96
CA VAL A 46 -11.94 4.64 -3.13
C VAL A 46 -10.80 3.83 -3.78
N PRO A 47 -9.75 3.44 -3.04
CA PRO A 47 -8.65 2.65 -3.58
C PRO A 47 -9.08 1.26 -4.08
N HIS A 48 -8.59 0.87 -5.26
CA HIS A 48 -8.81 -0.42 -5.92
C HIS A 48 -7.80 -1.45 -5.43
N LEU A 49 -7.91 -1.85 -4.16
CA LEU A 49 -7.21 -3.03 -3.67
C LEU A 49 -7.97 -4.31 -4.01
N PRO A 50 -7.33 -5.50 -3.94
CA PRO A 50 -8.00 -6.79 -4.09
C PRO A 50 -8.95 -7.14 -2.91
N MET A 51 -9.45 -6.13 -2.21
CA MET A 51 -10.26 -6.18 -1.00
C MET A 51 -11.19 -4.96 -0.95
N SER A 52 -12.28 -5.09 -0.20
CA SER A 52 -13.25 -4.01 -0.05
C SER A 52 -12.66 -2.89 0.80
N CYS A 53 -12.63 -1.68 0.25
CA CYS A 53 -12.15 -0.48 0.91
C CYS A 53 -13.31 0.45 1.30
N HIS A 54 -13.19 1.11 2.43
CA HIS A 54 -14.08 2.19 2.85
C HIS A 54 -13.29 3.32 3.52
N ARG A 55 -13.92 4.49 3.62
CA ARG A 55 -13.33 5.65 4.32
C ARG A 55 -13.39 5.42 5.83
N GLY A 56 -12.23 5.43 6.48
CA GLY A 56 -12.09 5.46 7.93
C GLY A 56 -12.06 6.90 8.47
N ALA A 57 -11.67 7.09 9.73
CA ALA A 57 -11.62 8.41 10.37
C ALA A 57 -10.51 9.31 9.78
N GLU A 58 -9.30 8.75 9.58
CA GLU A 58 -8.13 9.50 9.09
C GLU A 58 -7.67 9.07 7.69
N GLY A 59 -8.35 8.10 7.07
CA GLY A 59 -7.99 7.63 5.75
C GLY A 59 -8.89 6.53 5.22
N TYR A 60 -8.31 5.43 4.80
CA TYR A 60 -9.00 4.29 4.20
C TYR A 60 -8.72 3.01 4.96
N PHE A 61 -9.75 2.21 5.16
CA PHE A 61 -9.63 0.88 5.73
C PHE A 61 -10.11 -0.13 4.71
N CYS A 62 -9.27 -1.10 4.41
CA CYS A 62 -9.54 -2.16 3.46
C CYS A 62 -9.44 -3.51 4.14
N HIS A 63 -10.38 -4.41 3.86
CA HIS A 63 -10.44 -5.69 4.54
C HIS A 63 -11.03 -6.78 3.64
N ARG A 64 -10.47 -7.99 3.77
CA ARG A 64 -11.03 -9.20 3.16
C ARG A 64 -10.68 -10.45 3.96
N THR A 65 -11.63 -11.36 4.03
CA THR A 65 -11.46 -12.74 4.51
C THR A 65 -11.34 -13.70 3.33
N LEU A 66 -10.89 -14.95 3.58
CA LEU A 66 -10.72 -15.98 2.55
C LEU A 66 -9.84 -15.50 1.38
N LEU A 67 -8.72 -14.85 1.69
CA LEU A 67 -7.80 -14.35 0.68
C LEU A 67 -7.11 -15.48 -0.10
N PRO A 68 -6.85 -15.28 -1.40
CA PRO A 68 -5.96 -16.14 -2.18
C PRO A 68 -4.59 -16.27 -1.53
N ALA A 69 -3.92 -17.42 -1.75
CA ALA A 69 -2.68 -17.79 -1.08
C ALA A 69 -1.52 -16.80 -1.36
N GLU A 70 -1.55 -16.12 -2.49
CA GLU A 70 -0.59 -15.13 -2.95
C GLU A 70 -0.78 -13.72 -2.34
N ILE A 71 -1.94 -13.43 -1.74
CA ILE A 71 -2.19 -12.15 -1.07
C ILE A 71 -1.93 -12.32 0.43
N THR A 72 -0.81 -11.79 0.88
CA THR A 72 -0.34 -11.74 2.28
C THR A 72 -0.01 -10.30 2.65
N HIS A 73 0.21 -10.03 3.94
CA HIS A 73 0.72 -8.74 4.38
C HIS A 73 2.08 -8.42 3.73
N GLU A 74 2.97 -9.41 3.58
CA GLU A 74 4.28 -9.23 2.94
C GLU A 74 4.17 -8.90 1.45
N THR A 75 3.39 -9.67 0.69
CA THR A 75 3.27 -9.45 -0.76
C THR A 75 2.58 -8.13 -1.06
N MET A 76 1.58 -7.75 -0.25
CA MET A 76 0.95 -6.44 -0.38
C MET A 76 1.85 -5.28 0.08
N ALA A 77 2.62 -5.44 1.16
CA ALA A 77 3.57 -4.42 1.59
C ALA A 77 4.63 -4.16 0.51
N ALA A 78 5.20 -5.23 -0.06
CA ALA A 78 6.16 -5.14 -1.16
C ALA A 78 5.56 -4.43 -2.39
N ARG A 79 4.32 -4.78 -2.76
CA ARG A 79 3.63 -4.14 -3.88
C ARG A 79 3.37 -2.65 -3.64
N ILE A 80 2.86 -2.28 -2.45
CA ILE A 80 2.62 -0.88 -2.08
C ILE A 80 3.93 -0.08 -2.08
N ALA A 81 5.00 -0.64 -1.50
CA ALA A 81 6.30 0.02 -1.48
C ALA A 81 6.87 0.23 -2.89
N ALA A 82 6.67 -0.73 -3.81
CA ALA A 82 7.08 -0.58 -5.21
C ALA A 82 6.33 0.56 -5.95
N CYS A 83 5.13 0.93 -5.49
CA CYS A 83 4.36 2.04 -6.07
C CYS A 83 4.87 3.43 -5.61
N LEU A 84 5.68 3.51 -4.55
CA LEU A 84 6.08 4.74 -3.89
C LEU A 84 7.62 4.88 -3.83
N PRO A 85 8.21 5.75 -4.66
CA PRO A 85 9.65 5.99 -4.63
C PRO A 85 10.15 6.35 -3.22
N GLY A 86 11.14 5.62 -2.74
CA GLY A 86 11.73 5.84 -1.41
C GLY A 86 10.91 5.31 -0.24
N ALA A 87 9.83 4.55 -0.49
CA ALA A 87 9.10 3.90 0.59
C ALA A 87 9.95 2.86 1.32
N THR A 88 9.71 2.73 2.62
CA THR A 88 10.33 1.73 3.50
C THR A 88 9.28 0.77 4.04
N ILE A 89 9.70 -0.46 4.31
CA ILE A 89 8.88 -1.48 4.96
C ILE A 89 9.52 -1.76 6.32
N ALA A 90 8.72 -1.68 7.37
CA ALA A 90 9.12 -2.04 8.73
C ALA A 90 8.18 -3.12 9.28
N PRO A 91 8.63 -3.99 10.19
CA PRO A 91 7.72 -4.86 10.92
C PRO A 91 6.77 -4.03 11.79
N GLY A 92 5.50 -4.47 11.87
CA GLY A 92 4.52 -3.86 12.78
C GLY A 92 4.68 -4.34 14.24
N ALA A 93 3.82 -3.82 15.12
CA ALA A 93 3.81 -4.23 16.53
C ALA A 93 3.46 -5.72 16.66
N LYS A 94 4.29 -6.48 17.37
CA LYS A 94 4.07 -7.92 17.54
C LYS A 94 2.81 -8.19 18.36
N TRP A 95 1.95 -9.08 17.87
CA TRP A 95 0.82 -9.60 18.62
C TRP A 95 0.62 -11.10 18.32
N PRO A 96 0.27 -11.94 19.31
CA PRO A 96 0.11 -13.38 19.07
C PRO A 96 -0.94 -13.68 18.00
N GLY A 97 -0.53 -14.41 16.95
CA GLY A 97 -1.42 -14.82 15.85
C GLY A 97 -1.76 -13.71 14.85
N LEU A 98 -1.02 -12.60 14.87
CA LEU A 98 -1.16 -11.47 13.96
C LEU A 98 0.20 -11.12 13.37
N GLU A 99 0.32 -11.25 12.05
CA GLU A 99 1.48 -10.79 11.30
C GLU A 99 1.25 -9.36 10.82
N ARG A 100 2.28 -8.51 10.86
CA ARG A 100 2.14 -7.09 10.52
C ARG A 100 3.33 -6.53 9.76
N ALA A 101 3.03 -5.69 8.77
CA ALA A 101 4.00 -4.85 8.09
C ALA A 101 3.50 -3.40 8.02
N VAL A 102 4.40 -2.45 8.18
CA VAL A 102 4.13 -1.03 8.04
C VAL A 102 4.91 -0.51 6.84
N VAL A 103 4.22 0.02 5.84
CA VAL A 103 4.86 0.72 4.70
C VAL A 103 4.78 2.21 4.94
N THR A 104 5.90 2.91 4.88
CA THR A 104 5.96 4.37 4.98
C THR A 104 6.56 4.96 3.72
N GLY A 105 5.88 5.89 3.07
CA GLY A 105 6.40 6.53 1.85
C GLY A 105 5.41 7.49 1.23
N GLY A 106 5.90 8.47 0.47
CA GLY A 106 5.04 9.42 -0.25
C GLY A 106 4.09 10.22 0.64
N GLY A 107 4.45 10.44 1.91
CA GLY A 107 3.61 11.09 2.91
C GLY A 107 2.50 10.20 3.50
N LEU A 108 2.48 8.90 3.20
CA LEU A 108 1.51 7.92 3.68
C LEU A 108 2.15 6.92 4.65
N VAL A 109 1.30 6.35 5.49
CA VAL A 109 1.54 5.13 6.27
C VAL A 109 0.47 4.11 5.91
N PHE A 110 0.90 2.89 5.63
CA PHE A 110 0.06 1.72 5.42
C PHE A 110 0.35 0.72 6.53
N ASP A 111 -0.63 0.43 7.38
CA ASP A 111 -0.54 -0.64 8.37
C ASP A 111 -1.26 -1.87 7.81
N LEU A 112 -0.51 -2.94 7.56
CA LEU A 112 -1.00 -4.19 7.04
C LEU A 112 -1.02 -5.21 8.16
N GLU A 113 -2.20 -5.76 8.45
CA GLU A 113 -2.40 -6.77 9.48
C GLU A 113 -2.98 -8.05 8.87
N GLU A 114 -2.26 -9.16 9.00
CA GLU A 114 -2.70 -10.47 8.57
C GLU A 114 -2.95 -11.38 9.77
N SER A 115 -4.12 -12.01 9.80
CA SER A 115 -4.50 -12.98 10.84
C SER A 115 -5.20 -14.19 10.24
N GLY A 116 -5.44 -15.18 11.09
CA GLY A 116 -6.04 -16.45 10.68
C GLY A 116 -5.02 -17.37 10.02
N SER A 117 -5.54 -18.39 9.32
CA SER A 117 -4.69 -19.35 8.59
C SER A 117 -5.52 -20.05 7.53
N GLU A 118 -4.87 -20.78 6.62
CA GLU A 118 -5.56 -21.61 5.63
C GLU A 118 -6.47 -22.69 6.25
N ARG A 119 -6.25 -23.04 7.52
CA ARG A 119 -7.07 -24.01 8.27
C ARG A 119 -8.17 -23.37 9.10
N ALA A 120 -8.23 -22.04 9.18
CA ALA A 120 -9.27 -21.34 9.94
C ALA A 120 -10.60 -21.36 9.17
N HIS A 121 -11.72 -21.36 9.89
CA HIS A 121 -13.07 -21.38 9.29
C HIS A 121 -13.30 -20.21 8.31
N VAL A 122 -12.66 -19.07 8.57
CA VAL A 122 -12.74 -17.84 7.76
C VAL A 122 -11.49 -17.62 6.89
N GLY A 123 -10.61 -18.62 6.81
CA GLY A 123 -9.33 -18.55 6.11
C GLY A 123 -8.40 -17.47 6.68
N ARG A 124 -7.55 -16.93 5.81
CA ARG A 124 -6.70 -15.78 6.11
C ARG A 124 -7.48 -14.48 5.95
N ILE A 125 -7.15 -13.52 6.81
CA ILE A 125 -7.74 -12.20 6.84
C ILE A 125 -6.60 -11.21 6.66
N LEU A 126 -6.76 -10.25 5.74
CA LEU A 126 -5.84 -9.10 5.62
C LEU A 126 -6.66 -7.83 5.81
N GLN A 127 -6.14 -6.98 6.69
CA GLN A 127 -6.60 -5.61 6.91
C GLN A 127 -5.49 -4.66 6.50
N ILE A 128 -5.85 -3.57 5.83
CA ILE A 128 -4.94 -2.51 5.44
C ILE A 128 -5.55 -1.19 5.85
N GLU A 129 -4.90 -0.49 6.76
CA GLU A 129 -5.22 0.90 7.10
C GLU A 129 -4.25 1.83 6.39
N MET A 130 -4.78 2.80 5.64
CA MET A 130 -4.01 3.82 4.93
C MET A 130 -4.32 5.18 5.53
N ARG A 131 -3.30 5.93 5.90
CA ARG A 131 -3.45 7.26 6.49
C ARG A 131 -2.26 8.16 6.16
N PRO A 132 -2.41 9.49 6.28
CA PRO A 132 -1.26 10.39 6.21
C PRO A 132 -0.23 10.03 7.27
N ALA A 133 1.05 10.13 6.92
CA ALA A 133 2.12 10.03 7.88
C ALA A 133 2.01 11.16 8.91
N PRO A 134 2.37 10.92 10.19
CA PRO A 134 2.47 11.97 11.18
C PRO A 134 3.40 13.08 10.67
N LYS A 135 3.03 14.34 10.90
CA LYS A 135 3.96 15.45 10.68
C LYS A 135 5.13 15.32 11.66
N PRO A 136 6.38 15.55 11.23
CA PRO A 136 7.53 15.57 12.12
C PRO A 136 7.41 16.67 13.18
#